data_AF-A0A482W1A8-F1
#
_entry.id   AF-A0A482W1A8-F1
#
_cell.length_a   1.000
_cell.length_b   1.000
_cell.length_c   1.000
_cell.angle_alpha   90.00
_cell.angle_beta   90.00
_cell.angle_gamma   90.00
#
_symmetry.space_group_name_H-M   'P 1'
#
loop_
_entity.id
_entity.type
_entity.pdbx_description
1 polymer ?
#
loop_
_entity_poly.entity_id
_entity_poly.type
_entity_poly.pdbx_seq_one_letter_code
_entity_poly.pdbx_strand_id
1 'polypeptide(L)'
;MIYSQICKFYNNRNVFVTGGTGFVGTVLIEKLLRSTNVAKIYVLIRPKNGKDANTRLDEMFDSEFYTKLKSEKPDFKNRLIAISGDCNLPNLGLSVANHERLIVDVDIVFHGAASTQFTENIKRAYTNNVRNTANLLTFCKQLRRLKSLVHVSTAFTNFIFDSIDEVFYDYNIDYEQIEEVLSKEMSSSEADKLTSSIIRGWPNTYVFTKAWSEAVIKNNAGNLPIGIFRPGIVISTYREPLQYWTNRLSGPASIAASASLGIYQVHLTKRSEVFAELVPADMSVAALIAIAWDVGSAYETGCKEIPIYNYISSKDNSITWNEFAQLNALQFWIYPLKNASWVPNFTAVYHFWEYKFLFLIFHYCPAIIMDIIRVISLRKPKMISLYKKIDNLYDALYPFVRTSFKFSNNNTKSLWNKLNQVDKELFPFDISQVNWLIYFRNYQKGLRLYLHKDPLETLPEAKIRMERFEILQKVMIYTVYLIGIISIFVTLSNIFVY
;
A
#
# COMPACT_ATOMS: atom_id res chain seq x y z
N MET A 1 -20.57 7.28 33.05
CA MET A 1 -20.22 6.51 31.83
C MET A 1 -18.92 7.07 31.29
N ILE A 2 -17.96 6.23 30.92
CA ILE A 2 -16.75 6.68 30.22
C ILE A 2 -17.18 6.99 28.77
N TYR A 3 -16.95 8.22 28.31
CA TYR A 3 -17.26 8.65 26.94
C TYR A 3 -16.00 8.63 26.08
N SER A 4 -16.14 8.29 24.79
CA SER A 4 -15.02 8.33 23.83
C SER A 4 -14.50 9.76 23.66
N GLN A 5 -13.20 9.95 23.94
CA GLN A 5 -12.56 11.25 23.81
C GLN A 5 -12.24 11.57 22.34
N ILE A 6 -11.98 10.55 21.53
CA ILE A 6 -11.81 10.68 20.09
C ILE A 6 -13.13 11.13 19.46
N CYS A 7 -14.26 10.47 19.74
CA CYS A 7 -15.56 10.89 19.22
C CYS A 7 -15.93 12.31 19.66
N LYS A 8 -15.62 12.69 20.92
CA LYS A 8 -15.80 14.07 21.41
C LYS A 8 -14.97 15.07 20.59
N PHE A 9 -13.72 14.73 20.26
CA PHE A 9 -12.85 15.57 19.45
C PHE A 9 -13.37 15.76 18.03
N TYR A 10 -13.97 14.74 17.41
CA TYR A 10 -14.54 14.86 16.06
C TYR A 10 -15.95 15.44 16.01
N ASN A 11 -16.63 15.53 17.16
CA ASN A 11 -18.02 15.94 17.24
C ASN A 11 -18.25 17.34 16.64
N ASN A 12 -19.12 17.42 15.64
CA ASN A 12 -19.46 18.63 14.90
C ASN A 12 -18.25 19.36 14.28
N ARG A 13 -17.16 18.65 14.00
CA ARG A 13 -15.98 19.20 13.32
C ARG A 13 -15.98 18.87 11.83
N ASN A 14 -15.38 19.75 11.03
CA ASN A 14 -15.23 19.55 9.60
C ASN A 14 -13.83 19.01 9.28
N VAL A 15 -13.80 17.95 8.47
CA VAL A 15 -12.57 17.26 8.08
C VAL A 15 -12.27 17.53 6.61
N PHE A 16 -11.02 17.82 6.27
CA PHE A 16 -10.52 17.89 4.90
C PHE A 16 -9.58 16.72 4.61
N VAL A 17 -9.89 15.93 3.58
CA VAL A 17 -9.11 14.75 3.20
C VAL A 17 -8.55 14.91 1.81
N THR A 18 -7.22 14.86 1.69
CA THR A 18 -6.54 14.69 0.41
C THR A 18 -6.18 13.22 0.20
N GLY A 19 -6.27 12.73 -1.03
CA GLY A 19 -6.08 11.30 -1.32
C GLY A 19 -7.26 10.43 -0.86
N GLY A 20 -8.43 11.03 -0.62
CA GLY A 20 -9.62 10.33 -0.11
C GLY A 20 -10.15 9.22 -1.02
N THR A 21 -9.93 9.33 -2.33
CA THR A 21 -10.30 8.27 -3.30
C THR A 21 -9.28 7.13 -3.40
N GLY A 22 -8.17 7.19 -2.65
CA GLY A 22 -7.19 6.11 -2.55
C GLY A 22 -7.62 5.02 -1.57
N PHE A 23 -6.84 3.94 -1.48
CA PHE A 23 -7.13 2.79 -0.62
C PHE A 23 -7.31 3.18 0.86
N VAL A 24 -6.28 3.78 1.47
CA VAL A 24 -6.35 4.26 2.88
C VAL A 24 -7.41 5.34 3.05
N GLY A 25 -7.56 6.25 2.08
CA GLY A 25 -8.57 7.30 2.09
C GLY A 25 -10.00 6.78 2.12
N THR A 26 -10.27 5.70 1.38
CA THR A 26 -11.57 5.01 1.36
C THR A 26 -11.90 4.45 2.74
N VAL A 27 -10.95 3.77 3.38
CA VAL A 27 -11.11 3.24 4.74
C VAL A 27 -11.27 4.35 5.76
N LEU A 28 -10.53 5.45 5.63
CA LEU A 28 -10.61 6.62 6.50
C LEU A 28 -11.99 7.29 6.47
N ILE A 29 -12.51 7.57 5.26
CA ILE A 29 -13.81 8.22 5.10
C ILE A 29 -14.92 7.33 5.66
N GLU A 30 -14.90 6.04 5.39
CA GLU A 30 -15.86 5.08 5.95
C GLU A 30 -15.84 5.11 7.48
N LYS A 31 -14.65 4.98 8.07
CA LYS A 31 -14.48 4.91 9.53
C LYS A 31 -14.92 6.20 10.22
N LEU A 32 -14.57 7.37 9.66
CA LEU A 32 -15.01 8.67 10.17
C LEU A 32 -16.54 8.78 10.16
N LEU A 33 -17.20 8.45 9.03
CA LEU A 33 -18.66 8.58 8.91
C LEU A 33 -19.45 7.62 9.79
N ARG A 34 -18.92 6.40 9.98
CA ARG A 34 -19.55 5.34 10.77
C ARG A 34 -19.31 5.51 12.27
N SER A 35 -18.07 5.79 12.68
CA SER A 35 -17.63 5.71 14.08
C SER A 35 -17.49 7.07 14.77
N THR A 36 -17.71 8.19 14.06
CA THR A 36 -17.65 9.55 14.65
C THR A 36 -18.88 10.38 14.27
N ASN A 37 -19.01 11.56 14.90
CA ASN A 37 -20.03 12.55 14.56
C ASN A 37 -19.43 13.80 13.92
N VAL A 38 -18.64 13.62 12.85
CA VAL A 38 -18.15 14.73 12.02
C VAL A 38 -19.33 15.46 11.35
N ALA A 39 -19.21 16.79 11.25
CA ALA A 39 -20.23 17.62 10.59
C ALA A 39 -20.15 17.48 9.06
N LYS A 40 -18.97 17.72 8.48
CA LYS A 40 -18.70 17.58 7.04
C LYS A 40 -17.34 16.96 6.81
N ILE A 41 -17.22 16.18 5.73
CA ILE A 41 -15.98 15.69 5.16
C ILE A 41 -15.84 16.29 3.76
N TYR A 42 -14.90 17.20 3.63
CA TYR A 42 -14.44 17.77 2.37
C TYR A 42 -13.40 16.86 1.75
N VAL A 43 -13.66 16.32 0.56
CA VAL A 43 -12.74 15.39 -0.11
C VAL A 43 -12.15 16.06 -1.35
N LEU A 44 -10.84 16.30 -1.35
CA LEU A 44 -10.15 16.84 -2.51
C LEU A 44 -10.02 15.76 -3.60
N ILE A 45 -10.62 16.01 -4.77
CA ILE A 45 -10.68 15.06 -5.88
C ILE A 45 -10.27 15.77 -7.16
N ARG A 46 -9.21 15.25 -7.78
CA ARG A 46 -8.78 15.69 -9.10
C ARG A 46 -9.73 15.19 -10.19
N PRO A 47 -10.29 16.05 -11.07
CA PRO A 47 -11.00 15.59 -12.25
C PRO A 47 -10.13 14.68 -13.12
N LYS A 48 -10.65 13.57 -13.61
CA LYS A 48 -9.87 12.59 -14.38
C LYS A 48 -10.75 11.80 -15.34
N ASN A 49 -10.23 11.51 -16.54
CA ASN A 49 -10.90 10.69 -17.56
C ASN A 49 -12.32 11.19 -17.90
N GLY A 50 -12.51 12.50 -18.01
CA GLY A 50 -13.81 13.12 -18.29
C GLY A 50 -14.80 13.12 -17.13
N LYS A 51 -14.44 12.60 -15.95
CA LYS A 51 -15.29 12.60 -14.74
C LYS A 51 -14.90 13.74 -13.81
N ASP A 52 -15.91 14.46 -13.34
CA ASP A 52 -15.76 15.53 -12.35
C ASP A 52 -15.57 14.99 -10.92
N ALA A 53 -15.37 15.89 -9.97
CA ALA A 53 -15.13 15.53 -8.57
C ALA A 53 -16.33 14.81 -7.92
N ASN A 54 -17.57 15.23 -8.21
CA ASN A 54 -18.78 14.64 -7.63
C ASN A 54 -19.03 13.23 -8.17
N THR A 55 -18.96 13.04 -9.49
CA THR A 55 -19.13 11.71 -10.11
C THR A 55 -18.11 10.72 -9.56
N ARG A 56 -16.85 11.13 -9.44
CA ARG A 56 -15.79 10.28 -8.86
C ARG A 56 -16.02 9.99 -7.38
N LEU A 57 -16.62 10.91 -6.63
CA LEU A 57 -16.98 10.69 -5.23
C LEU A 57 -18.13 9.69 -5.12
N ASP A 58 -19.16 9.81 -5.95
CA ASP A 58 -20.29 8.87 -5.96
C ASP A 58 -19.87 7.45 -6.34
N GLU A 59 -19.03 7.29 -7.37
CA GLU A 59 -18.49 5.98 -7.79
C GLU A 59 -17.69 5.27 -6.69
N MET A 60 -17.05 6.03 -5.80
CA MET A 60 -16.35 5.44 -4.65
C MET A 60 -17.33 4.67 -3.74
N PHE A 61 -18.56 5.17 -3.60
CA PHE A 61 -19.59 4.57 -2.76
C PHE A 61 -20.30 3.38 -3.41
N ASP A 62 -20.05 3.08 -4.69
CA ASP A 62 -20.55 1.84 -5.33
C ASP A 62 -19.84 0.59 -4.82
N SER A 63 -18.68 0.75 -4.16
CA SER A 63 -17.96 -0.35 -3.55
C SER A 63 -18.78 -1.03 -2.43
N GLU A 64 -18.75 -2.36 -2.42
CA GLU A 64 -19.29 -3.22 -1.35
C GLU A 64 -18.73 -2.88 0.05
N PHE A 65 -17.56 -2.26 0.10
CA PHE A 65 -16.93 -1.78 1.33
C PHE A 65 -17.82 -0.84 2.15
N TYR A 66 -18.64 -0.03 1.48
CA TYR A 66 -19.54 0.94 2.12
C TYR A 66 -20.90 0.36 2.51
N THR A 67 -21.14 -0.95 2.32
CA THR A 67 -22.45 -1.56 2.60
C THR A 67 -22.88 -1.36 4.05
N LYS A 68 -21.97 -1.58 5.00
CA LYS A 68 -22.22 -1.38 6.43
C LYS A 68 -22.52 0.09 6.77
N LEU A 69 -21.76 1.03 6.19
CA LEU A 69 -22.03 2.46 6.35
C LEU A 69 -23.41 2.84 5.84
N LYS A 70 -23.78 2.37 4.64
CA LYS A 70 -25.09 2.64 4.02
C LYS A 70 -26.23 2.15 4.90
N SER A 71 -26.08 0.99 5.56
CA SER A 71 -27.11 0.46 6.46
C SER A 71 -27.19 1.20 7.80
N GLU A 72 -26.05 1.58 8.37
CA GLU A 72 -26.02 2.20 9.72
C GLU A 72 -26.26 3.72 9.70
N LYS A 73 -25.91 4.40 8.60
CA LYS A 73 -25.96 5.85 8.45
C LYS A 73 -26.48 6.23 7.05
N PRO A 74 -27.76 5.98 6.71
CA PRO A 74 -28.27 6.17 5.34
C PRO A 74 -28.14 7.62 4.82
N ASP A 75 -28.07 8.61 5.71
CA ASP A 75 -27.90 10.03 5.43
C ASP A 75 -26.42 10.47 5.31
N PHE A 76 -25.45 9.55 5.34
CA PHE A 76 -24.02 9.87 5.34
C PHE A 76 -23.59 10.78 4.19
N LYS A 77 -24.25 10.68 3.03
CA LYS A 77 -23.96 11.52 1.85
C LYS A 77 -24.13 13.02 2.13
N ASN A 78 -25.04 13.41 3.01
CA ASN A 78 -25.26 14.83 3.36
C ASN A 78 -24.04 15.47 4.03
N ARG A 79 -23.16 14.64 4.59
CA ARG A 79 -21.93 15.05 5.27
C ARG A 79 -20.72 15.05 4.34
N LEU A 80 -20.87 14.70 3.06
CA LEU A 80 -19.75 14.59 2.12
C LEU A 80 -19.82 15.66 1.05
N ILE A 81 -18.68 16.31 0.81
CA ILE A 81 -18.58 17.38 -0.18
C ILE A 81 -17.33 17.14 -1.02
N ALA A 82 -17.54 16.88 -2.31
CA ALA A 82 -16.43 16.78 -3.26
C ALA A 82 -15.87 18.18 -3.54
N ILE A 83 -14.57 18.33 -3.42
CA ILE A 83 -13.85 19.55 -3.77
C ILE A 83 -12.97 19.24 -4.97
N SER A 84 -13.27 19.88 -6.10
CA SER A 84 -12.39 19.81 -7.27
C SER A 84 -11.09 20.54 -7.00
N GLY A 85 -9.95 19.88 -7.21
CA GLY A 85 -8.63 20.46 -7.08
C GLY A 85 -7.49 19.44 -7.24
N ASP A 86 -6.26 19.92 -7.24
CA ASP A 86 -5.03 19.14 -7.36
C ASP A 86 -3.95 19.71 -6.42
N CYS A 87 -3.44 18.88 -5.50
CA CYS A 87 -2.38 19.29 -4.57
C CYS A 87 -1.10 19.76 -5.28
N ASN A 88 -0.88 19.34 -6.53
CA ASN A 88 0.29 19.74 -7.30
C ASN A 88 0.23 21.20 -7.77
N LEU A 89 -0.94 21.84 -7.70
CA LEU A 89 -1.16 23.23 -8.11
C LEU A 89 -1.10 24.18 -6.90
N PRO A 90 -0.71 25.45 -7.12
CA PRO A 90 -0.85 26.50 -6.10
C PRO A 90 -2.26 26.56 -5.53
N ASN A 91 -2.38 26.82 -4.22
CA ASN A 91 -3.66 26.81 -3.49
C ASN A 91 -4.51 25.55 -3.76
N LEU A 92 -3.85 24.41 -4.00
CA LEU A 92 -4.46 23.11 -4.30
C LEU A 92 -5.36 23.12 -5.56
N GLY A 93 -5.18 24.09 -6.46
CA GLY A 93 -6.03 24.24 -7.65
C GLY A 93 -7.50 24.52 -7.33
N LEU A 94 -7.79 25.08 -6.15
CA LEU A 94 -9.14 25.37 -5.70
C LEU A 94 -9.73 26.57 -6.44
N SER A 95 -11.05 26.54 -6.68
CA SER A 95 -11.79 27.75 -7.02
C SER A 95 -11.79 28.71 -5.83
N VAL A 96 -11.93 30.01 -6.09
CA VAL A 96 -11.98 31.05 -5.04
C VAL A 96 -13.05 30.72 -3.99
N ALA A 97 -14.25 30.33 -4.43
CA ALA A 97 -15.36 29.96 -3.53
C ALA A 97 -15.03 28.75 -2.64
N ASN A 98 -14.40 27.70 -3.18
CA ASN A 98 -14.00 26.55 -2.37
C ASN A 98 -12.85 26.89 -1.42
N HIS A 99 -11.91 27.71 -1.87
CA HIS A 99 -10.79 28.18 -1.06
C HIS A 99 -11.27 28.96 0.17
N GLU A 100 -12.12 29.97 -0.04
CA GLU A 100 -12.71 30.79 1.04
C GLU A 100 -13.52 29.94 2.01
N ARG A 101 -14.34 29.02 1.48
CA ARG A 101 -15.14 28.09 2.28
C ARG A 101 -14.26 27.23 3.19
N LEU A 102 -13.23 26.60 2.64
CA LEU A 102 -12.39 25.68 3.41
C LEU A 102 -11.57 26.40 4.48
N ILE A 103 -11.09 27.62 4.20
CA ILE A 103 -10.35 28.45 5.16
C ILE A 103 -11.14 28.71 6.46
N VAL A 104 -12.45 28.90 6.33
CA VAL A 104 -13.33 29.18 7.46
C VAL A 104 -13.83 27.91 8.13
N ASP A 105 -14.10 26.86 7.35
CA ASP A 105 -14.83 25.69 7.85
C ASP A 105 -13.93 24.61 8.45
N VAL A 106 -12.72 24.38 7.92
CA VAL A 106 -11.95 23.16 8.20
C VAL A 106 -11.29 23.20 9.58
N ASP A 107 -11.54 22.16 10.39
CA ASP A 107 -10.92 21.98 11.70
C ASP A 107 -9.82 20.90 11.68
N ILE A 108 -9.93 19.87 10.83
CA ILE A 108 -8.99 18.73 10.83
C ILE A 108 -8.58 18.40 9.39
N VAL A 109 -7.31 18.16 9.14
CA VAL A 109 -6.77 17.80 7.82
C VAL A 109 -6.07 16.45 7.86
N PHE A 110 -6.41 15.57 6.93
CA PHE A 110 -5.66 14.35 6.65
C PHE A 110 -4.99 14.45 5.28
N HIS A 111 -3.66 14.43 5.27
CA HIS A 111 -2.87 14.45 4.06
C HIS A 111 -2.38 13.07 3.65
N GLY A 112 -3.15 12.40 2.79
CA GLY A 112 -2.80 11.10 2.21
C GLY A 112 -2.52 11.12 0.70
N ALA A 113 -2.61 12.28 0.04
CA ALA A 113 -2.32 12.41 -1.39
C ALA A 113 -0.82 12.24 -1.64
N ALA A 114 -0.45 11.17 -2.35
CA ALA A 114 0.90 10.92 -2.82
C ALA A 114 0.85 9.93 -3.99
N SER A 115 1.85 9.99 -4.88
CA SER A 115 2.15 8.87 -5.75
C SER A 115 2.95 7.82 -4.98
N THR A 116 2.51 6.57 -5.06
CA THR A 116 3.22 5.42 -4.48
C THR A 116 3.83 4.52 -5.56
N GLN A 117 4.07 5.08 -6.75
CA GLN A 117 4.72 4.36 -7.84
C GLN A 117 6.23 4.42 -7.67
N PHE A 118 6.88 3.25 -7.59
CA PHE A 118 8.33 3.18 -7.32
C PHE A 118 9.19 3.49 -8.55
N THR A 119 8.61 3.42 -9.75
CA THR A 119 9.31 3.56 -11.03
C THR A 119 9.07 4.91 -11.71
N GLU A 120 8.45 5.87 -11.02
CA GLU A 120 8.31 7.22 -11.56
C GLU A 120 9.64 7.98 -11.50
N ASN A 121 9.89 8.79 -12.52
CA ASN A 121 11.05 9.68 -12.52
C ASN A 121 10.97 10.73 -11.41
N ILE A 122 12.14 11.26 -11.06
CA ILE A 122 12.30 12.16 -9.93
C ILE A 122 11.49 13.45 -10.06
N LYS A 123 11.35 14.04 -11.26
CA LYS A 123 10.54 15.27 -11.45
C LYS A 123 9.07 15.03 -11.14
N ARG A 124 8.51 13.92 -11.61
CA ARG A 124 7.12 13.51 -11.30
C ARG A 124 6.96 13.17 -9.82
N ALA A 125 7.89 12.39 -9.26
CA ALA A 125 7.84 12.00 -7.85
C ALA A 125 7.92 13.23 -6.92
N TYR A 126 8.84 14.15 -7.18
CA TYR A 126 8.96 15.42 -6.45
C TYR A 126 7.67 16.25 -6.56
N THR A 127 7.10 16.39 -7.77
CA THR A 127 5.85 17.14 -7.96
C THR A 127 4.70 16.51 -7.15
N ASN A 128 4.55 15.19 -7.23
CA ASN A 128 3.43 14.45 -6.66
C ASN A 128 3.51 14.24 -5.14
N ASN A 129 4.70 14.36 -4.53
CA ASN A 129 4.93 14.01 -3.12
C ASN A 129 5.55 15.14 -2.30
N VAL A 130 6.44 15.94 -2.87
CA VAL A 130 7.17 17.00 -2.16
C VAL A 130 6.47 18.34 -2.36
N ARG A 131 6.33 18.78 -3.61
CA ARG A 131 5.65 20.05 -3.95
C ARG A 131 4.20 20.05 -3.48
N ASN A 132 3.52 18.91 -3.61
CA ASN A 132 2.14 18.79 -3.16
C ASN A 132 1.99 18.99 -1.63
N THR A 133 2.98 18.57 -0.85
CA THR A 133 3.05 18.74 0.60
C THR A 133 3.33 20.20 0.91
N ALA A 134 4.27 20.84 0.21
CA ALA A 134 4.55 22.27 0.36
C ALA A 134 3.31 23.13 0.07
N ASN A 135 2.61 22.88 -1.03
CA ASN A 135 1.36 23.56 -1.38
C ASN A 135 0.28 23.36 -0.31
N LEU A 136 0.16 22.15 0.24
CA LEU A 136 -0.78 21.89 1.33
C LEU A 136 -0.43 22.64 2.61
N LEU A 137 0.85 22.70 2.99
CA LEU A 137 1.27 23.47 4.16
C LEU A 137 0.94 24.95 4.00
N THR A 138 1.21 25.53 2.82
CA THR A 138 0.85 26.92 2.49
C THR A 138 -0.66 27.17 2.59
N PHE A 139 -1.48 26.22 2.13
CA PHE A 139 -2.93 26.28 2.31
C PHE A 139 -3.34 26.14 3.79
N CYS A 140 -2.77 25.19 4.53
CA CYS A 140 -3.11 24.94 5.93
C CYS A 140 -2.81 26.12 6.85
N LYS A 141 -1.77 26.91 6.55
CA LYS A 141 -1.44 28.15 7.27
C LYS A 141 -2.56 29.21 7.21
N GLN A 142 -3.46 29.11 6.24
CA GLN A 142 -4.57 30.05 6.08
C GLN A 142 -5.83 29.60 6.84
N LEU A 143 -5.90 28.35 7.29
CA LEU A 143 -7.07 27.79 7.97
C LEU A 143 -7.25 28.42 9.36
N ARG A 144 -8.41 29.04 9.60
CA ARG A 144 -8.67 29.83 10.81
C ARG A 144 -8.90 28.99 12.06
N ARG A 145 -9.29 27.73 11.89
CA ARG A 145 -9.78 26.85 12.96
C ARG A 145 -9.03 25.53 13.06
N LEU A 146 -7.89 25.40 12.38
CA LEU A 146 -7.14 24.16 12.30
C LEU A 146 -6.75 23.66 13.71
N LYS A 147 -7.26 22.49 14.06
CA LYS A 147 -7.00 21.76 15.31
C LYS A 147 -5.97 20.66 15.14
N SER A 148 -5.92 20.01 13.97
CA SER A 148 -4.93 18.98 13.68
C SER A 148 -4.73 18.80 12.18
N LEU A 149 -3.48 18.60 11.78
CA LEU A 149 -3.06 18.14 10.46
C LEU A 149 -2.28 16.85 10.64
N VAL A 150 -2.66 15.77 9.96
CA VAL A 150 -1.88 14.53 9.97
C VAL A 150 -1.36 14.22 8.57
N HIS A 151 -0.03 14.13 8.43
CA HIS A 151 0.63 13.74 7.20
C HIS A 151 0.88 12.22 7.17
N VAL A 152 0.41 11.54 6.13
CA VAL A 152 0.69 10.12 5.92
C VAL A 152 2.00 9.98 5.15
N SER A 153 3.04 9.55 5.86
CA SER A 153 4.36 9.18 5.34
C SER A 153 4.45 7.64 5.20
N THR A 154 5.62 7.05 5.45
CA THR A 154 5.84 5.60 5.48
C THR A 154 6.95 5.24 6.47
N ALA A 155 6.87 4.06 7.10
CA ALA A 155 7.92 3.55 7.98
C ALA A 155 9.27 3.44 7.25
N PHE A 156 9.26 3.27 5.93
CA PHE A 156 10.48 3.08 5.15
C PHE A 156 11.19 4.37 4.76
N THR A 157 10.67 5.55 5.12
CA THR A 157 11.21 6.86 4.71
C THR A 157 12.72 6.99 4.92
N ASN A 158 13.20 6.43 6.03
CA ASN A 158 14.59 6.51 6.47
C ASN A 158 15.40 5.25 6.07
N PHE A 159 15.11 4.66 4.89
CA PHE A 159 15.68 3.38 4.42
C PHE A 159 17.21 3.30 4.43
N ILE A 160 17.90 4.43 4.37
CA ILE A 160 19.37 4.50 4.36
C ILE A 160 20.00 4.26 5.74
N PHE A 161 19.18 4.15 6.80
CA PHE A 161 19.62 3.90 8.17
C PHE A 161 19.17 2.51 8.64
N ASP A 162 19.97 1.87 9.48
CA ASP A 162 19.63 0.58 10.08
C ASP A 162 18.58 0.70 11.19
N SER A 163 18.58 1.84 11.89
CA SER A 163 17.65 2.13 12.98
C SER A 163 16.75 3.30 12.61
N ILE A 164 15.44 3.10 12.70
CA ILE A 164 14.42 4.06 12.29
C ILE A 164 13.57 4.43 13.50
N ASP A 165 13.84 5.62 14.03
CA ASP A 165 13.19 6.18 15.18
C ASP A 165 12.10 7.19 14.84
N GLU A 166 11.27 7.51 15.82
CA GLU A 166 10.19 8.49 15.72
C GLU A 166 10.69 9.94 15.81
N VAL A 167 11.73 10.25 15.03
CA VAL A 167 12.36 11.57 14.93
C VAL A 167 12.49 12.00 13.48
N PHE A 168 12.70 13.30 13.25
CA PHE A 168 13.15 13.77 11.95
C PHE A 168 14.60 13.39 11.72
N TYR A 169 14.90 12.97 10.50
CA TYR A 169 16.25 12.68 10.05
C TYR A 169 16.77 13.84 9.20
N ASP A 170 18.03 14.18 9.41
CA ASP A 170 18.74 15.11 8.54
C ASP A 170 19.55 14.32 7.52
N TYR A 171 19.50 14.79 6.28
CA TYR A 171 20.15 14.17 5.14
C TYR A 171 21.17 15.13 4.57
N ASN A 172 22.31 14.61 4.12
CA ASN A 172 23.28 15.41 3.36
C ASN A 172 22.81 15.59 1.91
N ILE A 173 21.69 16.30 1.73
CA ILE A 173 21.05 16.58 0.45
C ILE A 173 20.86 18.09 0.34
N ASP A 174 21.34 18.67 -0.74
CA ASP A 174 21.04 20.05 -1.12
C ASP A 174 19.65 20.10 -1.80
N TYR A 175 18.61 20.19 -0.98
CA TYR A 175 17.23 20.22 -1.47
C TYR A 175 16.94 21.44 -2.34
N GLU A 176 17.55 22.58 -2.05
CA GLU A 176 17.33 23.83 -2.79
C GLU A 176 17.90 23.73 -4.21
N GLN A 177 19.14 23.22 -4.34
CA GLN A 177 19.75 22.98 -5.64
C GLN A 177 18.95 21.96 -6.47
N ILE A 178 18.51 20.86 -5.85
CA ILE A 178 17.70 19.85 -6.55
C ILE A 178 16.36 20.46 -6.99
N GLU A 179 15.71 21.23 -6.13
CA GLU A 179 14.47 21.93 -6.47
C GLU A 179 14.64 22.91 -7.63
N GLU A 180 15.74 23.68 -7.65
CA GLU A 180 16.07 24.58 -8.76
C GLU A 180 16.22 23.81 -10.08
N VAL A 181 16.93 22.68 -10.07
CA VAL A 181 17.08 21.82 -11.25
C VAL A 181 15.73 21.25 -11.70
N LEU A 182 14.92 20.74 -10.77
CA LEU A 182 13.62 20.14 -11.08
C LEU A 182 12.55 21.15 -11.50
N SER A 183 12.74 22.43 -11.16
CA SER A 183 11.86 23.54 -11.58
C SER A 183 11.98 23.85 -13.07
N LYS A 184 13.11 23.54 -13.70
CA LYS A 184 13.38 23.79 -15.12
C LYS A 184 12.55 22.85 -16.00
N GLU A 185 12.18 23.35 -17.18
CA GLU A 185 11.55 22.50 -18.20
C GLU A 185 12.52 21.38 -18.62
N MET A 186 12.02 20.16 -18.67
CA MET A 186 12.80 18.98 -19.07
C MET A 186 11.86 17.88 -19.57
N SER A 187 12.34 17.12 -20.55
CA SER A 187 11.67 15.94 -21.06
C SER A 187 11.65 14.81 -20.03
N SER A 188 10.75 13.83 -20.22
CA SER A 188 10.71 12.64 -19.35
C SER A 188 12.05 11.89 -19.36
N SER A 189 12.71 11.79 -20.51
CA SER A 189 13.98 11.08 -20.67
C SER A 189 15.12 11.75 -19.89
N GLU A 190 15.15 13.08 -19.86
CA GLU A 190 16.12 13.83 -19.05
C GLU A 190 15.86 13.62 -17.55
N ALA A 191 14.58 13.67 -17.12
CA ALA A 191 14.21 13.38 -15.75
C ALA A 191 14.54 11.94 -15.34
N ASP A 192 14.38 10.96 -16.25
CA ASP A 192 14.75 9.56 -16.02
C ASP A 192 16.28 9.45 -15.79
N LYS A 193 17.10 10.13 -16.59
CA LYS A 193 18.57 10.15 -16.43
C LYS A 193 19.02 10.80 -15.11
N LEU A 194 18.35 11.86 -14.68
CA LEU A 194 18.64 12.53 -13.39
C LEU A 194 18.20 11.72 -12.17
N THR A 195 17.26 10.79 -12.35
CA THR A 195 16.67 10.06 -11.23
C THR A 195 17.73 9.29 -10.44
N SER A 196 18.60 8.55 -11.13
CA SER A 196 19.60 7.69 -10.48
C SER A 196 20.67 8.46 -9.70
N SER A 197 21.04 9.66 -10.13
CA SER A 197 22.00 10.51 -9.42
C SER A 197 21.39 11.14 -8.17
N ILE A 198 20.14 11.62 -8.26
CA ILE A 198 19.45 12.31 -7.16
C ILE A 198 19.08 11.35 -6.03
N ILE A 199 18.55 10.17 -6.35
CA ILE A 199 18.09 9.23 -5.31
C ILE A 199 19.21 8.32 -4.77
N ARG A 200 20.48 8.63 -5.04
CA ARG A 200 21.61 7.77 -4.70
C ARG A 200 21.58 7.39 -3.21
N GLY A 201 21.50 6.09 -2.93
CA GLY A 201 21.37 5.54 -1.56
C GLY A 201 19.94 5.09 -1.23
N TRP A 202 18.92 5.67 -1.87
CA TRP A 202 17.52 5.26 -1.71
C TRP A 202 17.14 4.14 -2.67
N PRO A 203 16.21 3.27 -2.26
CA PRO A 203 15.79 2.13 -3.08
C PRO A 203 14.89 2.55 -4.26
N ASN A 204 14.20 3.68 -4.16
CA ASN A 204 13.31 4.21 -5.18
C ASN A 204 12.93 5.67 -4.90
N THR A 205 12.30 6.31 -5.89
CA THR A 205 11.85 7.71 -5.80
C THR A 205 10.75 7.93 -4.76
N TYR A 206 9.91 6.92 -4.48
CA TYR A 206 8.84 7.04 -3.49
C TYR A 206 9.38 7.27 -2.08
N VAL A 207 10.31 6.42 -1.62
CA VAL A 207 10.91 6.55 -0.29
C VAL A 207 11.71 7.85 -0.18
N PHE A 208 12.52 8.17 -1.19
CA PHE A 208 13.29 9.41 -1.24
C PHE A 208 12.40 10.65 -1.12
N THR A 209 11.32 10.70 -1.89
CA THR A 209 10.42 11.86 -1.87
C THR A 209 9.60 11.94 -0.59
N LYS A 210 9.27 10.83 0.07
CA LYS A 210 8.67 10.85 1.41
C LYS A 210 9.61 11.41 2.47
N ALA A 211 10.91 11.09 2.39
CA ALA A 211 11.92 11.71 3.26
C ALA A 211 11.99 13.21 3.06
N TRP A 212 11.97 13.64 1.80
CA TRP A 212 11.95 15.05 1.46
C TRP A 212 10.64 15.74 1.90
N SER A 213 9.47 15.11 1.76
CA SER A 213 8.20 15.66 2.29
C SER A 213 8.27 15.91 3.80
N GLU A 214 8.89 15.01 4.56
CA GLU A 214 9.08 15.20 6.00
C GLU A 214 10.06 16.34 6.30
N ALA A 215 11.14 16.50 5.53
CA ALA A 215 12.04 17.65 5.64
C ALA A 215 11.32 18.98 5.33
N VAL A 216 10.46 19.00 4.30
CA VAL A 216 9.60 20.15 3.97
C VAL A 216 8.68 20.48 5.15
N ILE A 217 8.09 19.48 5.79
CA ILE A 217 7.26 19.67 7.00
C ILE A 217 8.10 20.26 8.14
N LYS A 218 9.25 19.65 8.46
CA LYS A 218 10.17 20.12 9.52
C LYS A 218 10.50 21.60 9.34
N ASN A 219 10.81 22.01 8.12
CA ASN A 219 11.30 23.37 7.83
C ASN A 219 10.17 24.39 7.63
N ASN A 220 8.98 23.98 7.19
CA ASN A 220 7.93 24.91 6.76
C ASN A 220 6.64 24.84 7.58
N ALA A 221 6.47 23.90 8.52
CA ALA A 221 5.25 23.77 9.30
C ALA A 221 4.95 25.01 10.14
N GLY A 222 5.97 25.72 10.64
CA GLY A 222 5.78 26.84 11.56
C GLY A 222 5.00 26.39 12.80
N ASN A 223 3.91 27.10 13.13
CA ASN A 223 3.05 26.79 14.27
C ASN A 223 1.86 25.87 13.93
N LEU A 224 1.89 25.11 12.84
CA LEU A 224 0.78 24.21 12.51
C LEU A 224 0.68 23.04 13.51
N PRO A 225 -0.53 22.59 13.92
CA PRO A 225 -0.73 21.42 14.76
C PRO A 225 -0.57 20.13 13.94
N ILE A 226 0.66 19.80 13.56
CA ILE A 226 0.95 18.69 12.65
C ILE A 226 1.49 17.45 13.39
N GLY A 227 1.08 16.26 12.95
CA GLY A 227 1.73 14.99 13.27
C GLY A 227 2.04 14.16 12.02
N ILE A 228 3.05 13.30 12.10
CA ILE A 228 3.48 12.44 10.99
C ILE A 228 3.15 11.00 11.32
N PHE A 229 2.38 10.36 10.44
CA PHE A 229 2.06 8.94 10.53
C PHE A 229 2.91 8.15 9.53
N ARG A 230 3.77 7.25 10.03
CA ARG A 230 4.66 6.39 9.22
C ARG A 230 4.18 4.92 9.32
N PRO A 231 3.18 4.51 8.53
CA PRO A 231 2.76 3.12 8.50
C PRO A 231 3.75 2.23 7.74
N GLY A 232 3.80 0.95 8.14
CA GLY A 232 4.35 -0.13 7.34
C GLY A 232 3.54 -0.36 6.05
N ILE A 233 3.70 -1.55 5.46
CA ILE A 233 2.97 -1.93 4.25
C ILE A 233 1.51 -2.18 4.62
N VAL A 234 0.65 -1.23 4.26
CA VAL A 234 -0.79 -1.35 4.47
C VAL A 234 -1.37 -2.42 3.55
N ILE A 235 -1.86 -3.51 4.12
CA ILE A 235 -2.53 -4.61 3.43
C ILE A 235 -4.05 -4.55 3.65
N SER A 236 -4.80 -5.60 3.27
CA SER A 236 -6.25 -5.62 3.43
C SER A 236 -6.71 -5.36 4.88
N THR A 237 -7.98 -5.07 5.06
CA THR A 237 -8.58 -4.94 6.40
C THR A 237 -8.53 -6.25 7.18
N TYR A 238 -8.43 -6.15 8.49
CA TYR A 238 -8.48 -7.30 9.39
C TYR A 238 -9.91 -7.62 9.84
N ARG A 239 -10.66 -6.61 10.29
CA ARG A 239 -11.99 -6.77 10.91
C ARG A 239 -13.06 -5.90 10.28
N GLU A 240 -12.81 -4.60 10.11
CA GLU A 240 -13.86 -3.63 9.82
C GLU A 240 -13.67 -2.87 8.50
N PRO A 241 -14.75 -2.28 7.96
CA PRO A 241 -16.14 -2.70 8.09
C PRO A 241 -16.41 -4.05 7.38
N LEU A 242 -15.48 -4.47 6.54
CA LEU A 242 -15.52 -5.67 5.73
C LEU A 242 -14.18 -6.37 5.84
N GLN A 243 -14.16 -7.65 6.21
CA GLN A 243 -12.91 -8.38 6.47
C GLN A 243 -12.15 -8.71 5.18
N TYR A 244 -10.82 -8.63 5.23
CA TYR A 244 -9.91 -8.99 4.13
C TYR A 244 -10.12 -8.19 2.84
N TRP A 245 -10.75 -7.02 2.97
CA TRP A 245 -11.04 -6.16 1.83
C TRP A 245 -9.79 -5.41 1.37
N THR A 246 -9.57 -5.46 0.06
CA THR A 246 -8.63 -4.60 -0.65
C THR A 246 -9.15 -4.40 -2.06
N ASN A 247 -9.00 -3.19 -2.57
CA ASN A 247 -9.30 -2.85 -3.97
C ASN A 247 -8.02 -2.53 -4.77
N ARG A 248 -6.84 -2.76 -4.17
CA ARG A 248 -5.56 -2.32 -4.73
C ARG A 248 -4.62 -3.50 -4.97
N LEU A 249 -4.31 -3.73 -6.25
CA LEU A 249 -3.17 -4.54 -6.66
C LEU A 249 -1.89 -3.72 -6.52
N SER A 250 -1.34 -3.66 -5.30
CA SER A 250 -0.03 -3.05 -5.04
C SER A 250 0.81 -3.89 -4.08
N GLY A 251 2.13 -3.88 -4.30
CA GLY A 251 3.10 -4.50 -3.38
C GLY A 251 2.82 -6.00 -3.17
N PRO A 252 2.83 -6.48 -1.91
CA PRO A 252 2.61 -7.90 -1.59
C PRO A 252 1.26 -8.45 -2.04
N ALA A 253 0.21 -7.62 -2.09
CA ALA A 253 -1.10 -8.05 -2.58
C ALA A 253 -1.06 -8.45 -4.06
N SER A 254 -0.30 -7.73 -4.89
CA SER A 254 -0.10 -8.09 -6.30
C SER A 254 0.66 -9.40 -6.47
N ILE A 255 1.67 -9.64 -5.64
CA ILE A 255 2.45 -10.88 -5.65
C ILE A 255 1.58 -12.05 -5.23
N ALA A 256 0.85 -11.93 -4.11
CA ALA A 256 -0.05 -12.98 -3.64
C ALA A 256 -1.18 -13.26 -4.64
N ALA A 257 -1.73 -12.22 -5.28
CA ALA A 257 -2.79 -12.36 -6.28
C ALA A 257 -2.30 -12.98 -7.60
N SER A 258 -1.06 -12.72 -8.02
CA SER A 258 -0.47 -13.37 -9.20
C SER A 258 -0.03 -14.80 -8.92
N ALA A 259 0.41 -15.08 -7.69
CA ALA A 259 0.70 -16.43 -7.23
C ALA A 259 -0.55 -17.31 -7.17
N SER A 260 -1.69 -16.79 -6.68
CA SER A 260 -2.96 -17.52 -6.68
C SER A 260 -3.52 -17.82 -8.07
N LEU A 261 -3.07 -17.12 -9.11
CA LEU A 261 -3.35 -17.44 -10.51
C LEU A 261 -2.39 -18.50 -11.10
N GLY A 262 -1.35 -18.93 -10.37
CA GLY A 262 -0.28 -19.80 -10.88
C GLY A 262 0.68 -19.11 -11.85
N ILE A 263 0.59 -17.77 -11.96
CA ILE A 263 1.45 -16.97 -12.86
C ILE A 263 2.77 -16.66 -12.16
N TYR A 264 2.79 -16.43 -10.85
CA TYR A 264 4.02 -16.15 -10.11
C TYR A 264 4.32 -17.28 -9.12
N GLN A 265 5.33 -18.11 -9.42
CA GLN A 265 5.56 -19.34 -8.66
C GLN A 265 6.76 -19.30 -7.71
N VAL A 266 7.80 -18.55 -8.07
CA VAL A 266 9.09 -18.55 -7.38
C VAL A 266 9.46 -17.11 -7.05
N HIS A 267 9.91 -16.89 -5.81
CA HIS A 267 10.38 -15.58 -5.35
C HIS A 267 11.69 -15.73 -4.60
N LEU A 268 12.58 -14.76 -4.77
CA LEU A 268 13.82 -14.68 -4.01
C LEU A 268 13.57 -13.92 -2.70
N THR A 269 14.01 -14.52 -1.61
CA THR A 269 13.95 -13.96 -0.25
C THR A 269 15.25 -14.32 0.48
N LYS A 270 15.43 -13.86 1.70
CA LYS A 270 16.51 -14.32 2.57
C LYS A 270 16.00 -15.38 3.54
N ARG A 271 16.88 -16.32 3.94
CA ARG A 271 16.60 -17.25 5.05
C ARG A 271 16.43 -16.52 6.39
N SER A 272 17.02 -15.32 6.49
CA SER A 272 16.96 -14.49 7.70
C SER A 272 15.57 -13.93 7.95
N GLU A 273 15.34 -13.55 9.21
CA GLU A 273 14.15 -12.86 9.75
C GLU A 273 13.99 -11.44 9.15
N VAL A 274 13.75 -11.35 7.83
CA VAL A 274 13.35 -10.09 7.22
C VAL A 274 11.86 -9.90 7.47
N PHE A 275 11.56 -9.00 8.39
CA PHE A 275 10.20 -8.61 8.72
C PHE A 275 9.55 -7.88 7.54
N ALA A 276 8.31 -8.23 7.23
CA ALA A 276 7.58 -7.68 6.11
C ALA A 276 6.90 -6.34 6.43
N GLU A 277 6.88 -5.94 7.72
CA GLU A 277 6.22 -4.74 8.24
C GLU A 277 4.79 -4.56 7.72
N LEU A 278 4.03 -5.65 7.68
CA LEU A 278 2.64 -5.64 7.22
C LEU A 278 1.73 -5.07 8.32
N VAL A 279 0.79 -4.20 7.95
CA VAL A 279 -0.22 -3.65 8.86
C VAL A 279 -1.61 -3.64 8.21
N PRO A 280 -2.69 -4.04 8.90
CA PRO A 280 -4.04 -3.99 8.33
C PRO A 280 -4.55 -2.56 8.08
N ALA A 281 -5.33 -2.36 7.02
CA ALA A 281 -5.82 -1.03 6.63
C ALA A 281 -6.76 -0.39 7.66
N ASP A 282 -7.68 -1.16 8.23
CA ASP A 282 -8.64 -0.70 9.24
C ASP A 282 -7.95 -0.26 10.52
N MET A 283 -6.96 -1.03 10.98
CA MET A 283 -6.15 -0.67 12.15
C MET A 283 -5.23 0.54 11.87
N SER A 284 -4.64 0.63 10.69
CA SER A 284 -3.85 1.79 10.27
C SER A 284 -4.69 3.08 10.27
N VAL A 285 -5.95 2.99 9.81
CA VAL A 285 -6.89 4.12 9.83
C VAL A 285 -7.35 4.44 11.25
N ALA A 286 -7.58 3.45 12.10
CA ALA A 286 -7.90 3.67 13.50
C ALA A 286 -6.77 4.44 14.22
N ALA A 287 -5.51 4.06 13.98
CA ALA A 287 -4.34 4.80 14.47
C ALA A 287 -4.32 6.22 13.91
N LEU A 288 -4.55 6.40 12.61
CA LEU A 288 -4.55 7.71 11.96
C LEU A 288 -5.57 8.67 12.58
N ILE A 289 -6.78 8.19 12.89
CA ILE A 289 -7.83 8.97 13.57
C ILE A 289 -7.42 9.32 15.01
N ALA A 290 -6.85 8.37 15.75
CA ALA A 290 -6.36 8.61 17.10
C ALA A 290 -5.19 9.61 17.14
N ILE A 291 -4.30 9.58 16.15
CA ILE A 291 -3.18 10.53 16.02
C ILE A 291 -3.69 11.96 15.87
N ALA A 292 -4.71 12.18 15.05
CA ALA A 292 -5.27 13.53 14.89
C ALA A 292 -5.85 14.07 16.22
N TRP A 293 -6.47 13.20 17.02
CA TRP A 293 -6.91 13.57 18.38
C TRP A 293 -5.73 13.89 19.30
N ASP A 294 -4.67 13.07 19.33
CA ASP A 294 -3.50 13.28 20.19
C ASP A 294 -2.75 14.57 19.82
N VAL A 295 -2.51 14.79 18.52
CA VAL A 295 -1.89 16.00 17.98
C VAL A 295 -2.70 17.24 18.37
N GLY A 296 -4.02 17.23 18.14
CA GLY A 296 -4.86 18.37 18.48
C GLY A 296 -4.95 18.64 19.98
N SER A 297 -5.01 17.59 20.79
CA SER A 297 -5.04 17.71 22.25
C SER A 297 -3.72 18.26 22.81
N ALA A 298 -2.58 17.74 22.34
CA ALA A 298 -1.26 18.21 22.73
C ALA A 298 -1.05 19.68 22.33
N TYR A 299 -1.49 20.05 21.13
CA TYR A 299 -1.36 21.42 20.63
C TYR A 299 -2.19 22.43 21.44
N GLU A 300 -3.39 22.05 21.88
CA GLU A 300 -4.23 22.87 22.78
C GLU A 300 -3.57 23.09 24.14
N THR A 301 -2.78 22.13 24.63
CA THR A 301 -1.99 22.27 25.87
C THR A 301 -0.67 23.02 25.71
N GLY A 302 -0.36 23.49 24.49
CA GLY A 302 0.84 24.30 24.21
C GLY A 302 2.03 23.53 23.64
N CYS A 303 1.95 22.21 23.46
CA CYS A 303 3.02 21.44 22.81
C CYS A 303 3.11 21.79 21.32
N LYS A 304 4.28 22.24 20.87
CA LYS A 304 4.55 22.62 19.47
C LYS A 304 5.49 21.66 18.74
N GLU A 305 5.97 20.63 19.43
CA GLU A 305 6.76 19.57 18.80
C GLU A 305 5.86 18.78 17.84
N ILE A 306 6.41 18.39 16.70
CA ILE A 306 5.69 17.60 15.68
C ILE A 306 5.92 16.11 16.01
N PRO A 307 4.93 15.40 16.58
CA PRO A 307 5.10 13.99 16.90
C PRO A 307 5.12 13.14 15.62
N ILE A 308 5.93 12.09 15.66
CA ILE A 308 6.03 11.08 14.61
C ILE A 308 5.61 9.73 15.18
N TYR A 309 4.79 8.98 14.44
CA TYR A 309 4.23 7.70 14.86
C TYR A 309 4.63 6.62 13.86
N ASN A 310 5.54 5.73 14.26
CA ASN A 310 5.92 4.56 13.47
C ASN A 310 4.92 3.42 13.73
N TYR A 311 4.05 3.15 12.76
CA TYR A 311 3.05 2.09 12.85
C TYR A 311 3.50 0.85 12.08
N ILE A 312 4.22 -0.01 12.79
CA ILE A 312 4.95 -1.17 12.26
C ILE A 312 4.56 -2.45 13.00
N SER A 313 4.88 -3.62 12.44
CA SER A 313 4.52 -4.91 13.05
C SER A 313 5.68 -5.60 13.75
N SER A 314 6.94 -5.38 13.33
CA SER A 314 8.09 -6.10 13.88
C SER A 314 8.30 -5.97 15.40
N LYS A 315 7.85 -4.87 16.02
CA LYS A 315 8.03 -4.65 17.47
C LYS A 315 7.03 -5.37 18.37
N ASP A 316 5.81 -5.59 17.87
CA ASP A 316 4.69 -6.01 18.71
C ASP A 316 4.02 -7.29 18.19
N ASN A 317 4.17 -7.59 16.90
CA ASN A 317 3.60 -8.77 16.27
C ASN A 317 4.25 -9.06 14.91
N SER A 318 5.51 -9.48 14.93
CA SER A 318 6.32 -9.64 13.73
C SER A 318 5.75 -10.70 12.78
N ILE A 319 5.90 -10.45 11.48
CA ILE A 319 5.74 -11.45 10.42
C ILE A 319 6.86 -11.29 9.39
N THR A 320 7.49 -12.40 9.02
CA THR A 320 8.54 -12.43 8.01
C THR A 320 7.97 -12.62 6.60
N TRP A 321 8.75 -12.27 5.57
CA TRP A 321 8.38 -12.55 4.18
C TRP A 321 8.21 -14.05 3.89
N ASN A 322 8.98 -14.90 4.57
CA ASN A 322 8.87 -16.35 4.44
C ASN A 322 7.55 -16.88 5.02
N GLU A 323 7.18 -16.43 6.22
CA GLU A 323 5.88 -16.77 6.83
C GLU A 323 4.72 -16.25 5.98
N PHE A 324 4.81 -15.02 5.47
CA PHE A 324 3.83 -14.49 4.53
C PHE A 324 3.66 -15.43 3.32
N ALA A 325 4.74 -15.85 2.68
CA ALA A 325 4.66 -16.74 1.52
C ALA A 325 4.05 -18.10 1.88
N GLN A 326 4.51 -18.73 2.96
CA GLN A 326 4.02 -20.04 3.42
C GLN A 326 2.53 -19.99 3.78
N LEU A 327 2.12 -19.01 4.58
CA LEU A 327 0.72 -18.87 5.00
C LEU A 327 -0.22 -18.63 3.81
N ASN A 328 0.23 -17.89 2.79
CA ASN A 328 -0.52 -17.73 1.55
C ASN A 328 -0.60 -19.03 0.72
N ALA A 329 0.53 -19.72 0.56
CA ALA A 329 0.61 -20.96 -0.22
C ALA A 329 -0.35 -22.04 0.28
N LEU A 330 -0.50 -22.16 1.60
CA LEU A 330 -1.42 -23.12 2.24
C LEU A 330 -2.89 -22.90 1.84
N GLN A 331 -3.27 -21.68 1.43
CA GLN A 331 -4.67 -21.34 1.14
C GLN A 331 -5.03 -21.43 -0.34
N PHE A 332 -4.07 -21.57 -1.25
CA PHE A 332 -4.35 -21.60 -2.68
C PHE A 332 -5.26 -22.77 -3.10
N TRP A 333 -5.16 -23.90 -2.40
CA TRP A 333 -6.01 -25.07 -2.63
C TRP A 333 -7.40 -24.97 -1.98
N ILE A 334 -7.53 -24.12 -0.97
CA ILE A 334 -8.81 -23.88 -0.28
C ILE A 334 -9.65 -22.89 -1.10
N TYR A 335 -9.03 -21.83 -1.62
CA TYR A 335 -9.66 -20.80 -2.43
C TYR A 335 -9.02 -20.68 -3.84
N PRO A 336 -9.00 -21.75 -4.66
CA PRO A 336 -8.44 -21.70 -6.01
C PRO A 336 -9.26 -20.74 -6.88
N LEU A 337 -8.66 -20.15 -7.91
CA LEU A 337 -9.33 -19.23 -8.84
C LEU A 337 -9.87 -19.96 -10.06
N LYS A 338 -11.10 -19.63 -10.49
CA LYS A 338 -11.72 -20.17 -11.70
C LYS A 338 -10.87 -19.91 -12.94
N ASN A 339 -10.25 -18.73 -12.98
CA ASN A 339 -9.38 -18.28 -14.07
C ASN A 339 -7.89 -18.53 -13.81
N ALA A 340 -7.53 -19.43 -12.89
CA ALA A 340 -6.13 -19.81 -12.68
C ALA A 340 -5.50 -20.28 -14.01
N SER A 341 -4.26 -19.85 -14.26
CA SER A 341 -3.50 -20.20 -15.46
C SER A 341 -2.72 -21.51 -15.27
N TRP A 342 -2.34 -21.81 -14.04
CA TRP A 342 -1.60 -23.02 -13.67
C TRP A 342 -1.84 -23.36 -12.20
N VAL A 343 -1.27 -24.47 -11.73
CA VAL A 343 -1.21 -24.80 -10.30
C VAL A 343 -0.50 -23.67 -9.55
N PRO A 344 -1.17 -23.01 -8.58
CA PRO A 344 -0.56 -22.02 -7.72
C PRO A 344 0.59 -22.63 -6.92
N ASN A 345 1.70 -21.93 -6.94
CA ASN A 345 2.85 -22.22 -6.09
C ASN A 345 3.42 -20.91 -5.57
N PHE A 346 4.13 -20.95 -4.44
CA PHE A 346 4.77 -19.76 -3.87
C PHE A 346 6.09 -20.13 -3.18
N THR A 347 6.97 -20.79 -3.92
CA THR A 347 8.25 -21.28 -3.39
C THR A 347 9.20 -20.11 -3.13
N ALA A 348 9.72 -20.08 -1.90
CA ALA A 348 10.80 -19.19 -1.48
C ALA A 348 12.15 -19.79 -1.87
N VAL A 349 12.99 -18.98 -2.51
CA VAL A 349 14.37 -19.33 -2.90
C VAL A 349 15.32 -18.35 -2.24
N TYR A 350 16.52 -18.82 -1.87
CA TYR A 350 17.46 -18.04 -1.05
C TYR A 350 18.74 -17.63 -1.78
N HIS A 351 19.03 -18.24 -2.93
CA HIS A 351 20.21 -17.95 -3.73
C HIS A 351 19.83 -17.27 -5.05
N PHE A 352 20.54 -16.20 -5.40
CA PHE A 352 20.22 -15.38 -6.57
C PHE A 352 20.25 -16.16 -7.89
N TRP A 353 21.28 -17.00 -8.10
CA TRP A 353 21.43 -17.79 -9.32
C TRP A 353 20.40 -18.91 -9.42
N GLU A 354 20.09 -19.56 -8.30
CA GLU A 354 18.99 -20.50 -8.21
C GLU A 354 17.66 -19.83 -8.58
N TYR A 355 17.39 -18.63 -8.04
CA TYR A 355 16.22 -17.85 -8.39
C TYR A 355 16.17 -17.52 -9.88
N LYS A 356 17.23 -16.98 -10.47
CA LYS A 356 17.25 -16.64 -11.91
C LYS A 356 17.06 -17.88 -12.80
N PHE A 357 17.65 -19.01 -12.43
CA PHE A 357 17.45 -20.28 -13.12
C PHE A 357 16.00 -20.76 -13.02
N LEU A 358 15.45 -20.87 -11.80
CA LEU A 358 14.07 -21.33 -11.60
C LEU A 358 13.06 -20.36 -12.21
N PHE A 359 13.30 -19.05 -12.15
CA PHE A 359 12.43 -18.05 -12.79
C PHE A 359 12.45 -18.17 -14.32
N LEU A 360 13.61 -18.45 -14.93
CA LEU A 360 13.68 -18.77 -16.36
C LEU A 360 12.80 -19.99 -16.70
N ILE A 361 12.93 -21.07 -15.94
CA ILE A 361 12.24 -22.34 -16.18
C ILE A 361 10.73 -22.26 -15.90
N PHE A 362 10.31 -21.67 -14.78
CA PHE A 362 8.90 -21.67 -14.36
C PHE A 362 8.09 -20.48 -14.91
N HIS A 363 8.76 -19.40 -15.36
CA HIS A 363 8.08 -18.19 -15.82
C HIS A 363 8.35 -17.93 -17.30
N TYR A 364 9.59 -17.69 -17.71
CA TYR A 364 9.92 -17.28 -19.08
C TYR A 364 9.78 -18.39 -20.12
N CYS A 365 10.24 -19.62 -19.85
CA CYS A 365 10.10 -20.73 -20.79
C CYS A 365 8.62 -21.03 -21.14
N PRO A 366 7.71 -21.18 -20.16
CA PRO A 366 6.27 -21.28 -20.42
C PRO A 366 5.71 -20.06 -21.16
N ALA A 367 6.19 -18.85 -20.84
CA ALA A 367 5.75 -17.63 -21.51
C ALA A 367 6.07 -17.63 -23.00
N ILE A 368 7.29 -18.04 -23.36
CA ILE A 368 7.75 -18.12 -24.74
C ILE A 368 6.90 -19.14 -25.50
N ILE A 369 6.68 -20.33 -24.95
CA ILE A 369 5.84 -21.37 -25.57
C ILE A 369 4.42 -20.84 -25.79
N MET A 370 3.80 -20.23 -24.77
CA MET A 370 2.46 -19.65 -24.89
C MET A 370 2.40 -18.53 -25.92
N ASP A 371 3.41 -17.67 -25.99
CA ASP A 371 3.44 -16.58 -26.97
C ASP A 371 3.66 -17.09 -28.40
N ILE A 372 4.47 -18.14 -28.60
CA ILE A 372 4.61 -18.84 -29.89
C ILE A 372 3.25 -19.41 -30.31
N ILE A 373 2.56 -20.14 -29.43
CA ILE A 373 1.22 -20.69 -29.72
C ILE A 373 0.24 -19.57 -30.10
N ARG A 374 0.28 -18.43 -29.41
CA ARG A 374 -0.57 -17.28 -29.73
C ARG A 374 -0.24 -16.70 -31.10
N VAL A 375 1.04 -16.53 -31.43
CA VAL A 375 1.47 -16.01 -32.74
C VAL A 375 1.04 -16.96 -33.87
N ILE A 376 1.24 -18.27 -33.70
CA ILE A 376 0.76 -19.29 -34.65
C ILE A 376 -0.77 -19.23 -34.78
N SER A 377 -1.48 -18.94 -33.68
CA SER A 377 -2.94 -18.74 -33.66
C SER A 377 -3.37 -17.33 -34.12
N LEU A 378 -2.50 -16.56 -34.78
CA LEU A 378 -2.76 -15.20 -35.27
C LEU A 378 -3.19 -14.20 -34.16
N ARG A 379 -2.73 -14.42 -32.93
CA ARG A 379 -2.96 -13.55 -31.77
C ARG A 379 -1.67 -12.89 -31.34
N LYS A 380 -1.76 -11.67 -30.81
CA LYS A 380 -0.60 -10.95 -30.27
C LYS A 380 0.01 -11.67 -29.07
N PRO A 381 1.36 -11.75 -28.96
CA PRO A 381 2.04 -12.25 -27.77
C PRO A 381 1.73 -11.34 -26.57
N LYS A 382 1.67 -11.93 -25.37
CA LYS A 382 1.25 -11.27 -24.14
C LYS A 382 2.06 -11.71 -22.92
N MET A 383 2.49 -12.97 -22.86
CA MET A 383 3.04 -13.57 -21.64
C MET A 383 4.43 -13.04 -21.30
N ILE A 384 5.31 -12.86 -22.29
CA ILE A 384 6.63 -12.26 -22.04
C ILE A 384 6.49 -10.84 -21.49
N SER A 385 5.56 -10.04 -22.03
CA SER A 385 5.29 -8.69 -21.53
C SER A 385 4.76 -8.70 -20.09
N LEU A 386 3.93 -9.69 -19.74
CA LEU A 386 3.46 -9.88 -18.37
C LEU A 386 4.61 -10.18 -17.41
N TYR A 387 5.50 -11.10 -17.76
CA TYR A 387 6.64 -11.45 -16.89
C TYR A 387 7.67 -10.33 -16.77
N LYS A 388 7.90 -9.52 -17.82
CA LYS A 388 8.70 -8.30 -17.69
C LYS A 388 8.12 -7.33 -16.65
N LYS A 389 6.79 -7.19 -16.58
CA LYS A 389 6.13 -6.35 -15.55
C LYS A 389 6.29 -6.93 -14.14
N ILE A 390 6.23 -8.26 -14.02
CA ILE A 390 6.44 -8.96 -12.75
C ILE A 390 7.89 -8.79 -12.27
N ASP A 391 8.88 -8.95 -13.16
CA ASP A 391 10.30 -8.78 -12.84
C ASP A 391 10.58 -7.33 -12.39
N ASN A 392 10.03 -6.34 -13.09
CA ASN A 392 10.13 -4.93 -12.68
C ASN A 392 9.49 -4.65 -11.32
N LEU A 393 8.34 -5.28 -11.02
CA LEU A 393 7.70 -5.16 -9.71
C LEU A 393 8.56 -5.81 -8.61
N TYR A 394 9.14 -6.97 -8.90
CA TYR A 394 10.04 -7.66 -8.00
C TYR A 394 11.30 -6.83 -7.73
N ASP A 395 11.97 -6.31 -8.75
CA ASP A 395 13.17 -5.47 -8.61
C ASP A 395 12.89 -4.24 -7.75
N ALA A 396 11.71 -3.63 -7.92
CA ALA A 396 11.30 -2.48 -7.11
C ALA A 396 11.02 -2.84 -5.64
N LEU A 397 10.61 -4.08 -5.35
CA LEU A 397 10.35 -4.60 -4.00
C LEU A 397 11.58 -5.25 -3.37
N TYR A 398 12.56 -5.65 -4.17
CA TYR A 398 13.72 -6.41 -3.72
C TYR A 398 14.49 -5.77 -2.56
N PRO A 399 14.69 -4.43 -2.52
CA PRO A 399 15.32 -3.77 -1.38
C PRO A 399 14.58 -4.03 -0.05
N PHE A 400 13.24 -4.06 -0.06
CA PHE A 400 12.43 -4.24 1.14
C PHE A 400 12.37 -5.69 1.61
N VAL A 401 12.50 -6.66 0.71
CA VAL A 401 12.51 -8.09 1.08
C VAL A 401 13.89 -8.57 1.56
N ARG A 402 14.94 -7.78 1.38
CA ARG A 402 16.32 -8.14 1.77
C ARG A 402 16.88 -7.36 2.97
N THR A 403 16.20 -6.31 3.41
CA THR A 403 16.67 -5.39 4.44
C THR A 403 15.71 -5.42 5.64
N SER A 404 16.27 -5.68 6.82
CA SER A 404 15.55 -5.56 8.10
C SER A 404 15.93 -4.24 8.75
N PHE A 405 14.99 -3.62 9.45
CA PHE A 405 15.20 -2.36 10.17
C PHE A 405 14.94 -2.55 11.66
N LYS A 406 15.65 -1.78 12.48
CA LYS A 406 15.36 -1.64 13.91
C LYS A 406 14.48 -0.42 14.10
N PHE A 407 13.17 -0.61 14.20
CA PHE A 407 12.24 0.49 14.46
C PHE A 407 12.21 0.89 15.94
N SER A 408 11.80 2.12 16.26
CA SER A 408 11.09 2.44 17.51
C SER A 408 9.65 2.82 17.20
N ASN A 409 8.74 2.60 18.16
CA ASN A 409 7.32 2.93 18.04
C ASN A 409 6.73 3.43 19.38
N ASN A 410 7.55 4.16 20.14
CA ASN A 410 7.24 4.60 21.50
C ASN A 410 6.04 5.56 21.53
N ASN A 411 5.95 6.51 20.58
CA ASN A 411 4.83 7.43 20.43
C ASN A 411 3.54 6.68 20.05
N THR A 412 3.62 5.69 19.15
CA THR A 412 2.48 4.82 18.83
C THR A 412 1.99 4.04 20.06
N LYS A 413 2.90 3.44 20.84
CA LYS A 413 2.56 2.73 22.09
C LYS A 413 1.99 3.66 23.15
N SER A 414 2.62 4.82 23.33
CA SER A 414 2.17 5.87 24.25
C SER A 414 0.75 6.31 23.89
N LEU A 415 0.48 6.54 22.59
CA LEU A 415 -0.85 6.86 22.10
C LEU A 415 -1.87 5.78 22.46
N TRP A 416 -1.59 4.50 22.19
CA TRP A 416 -2.49 3.40 22.57
C TRP A 416 -2.77 3.37 24.08
N ASN A 417 -1.74 3.60 24.89
CA ASN A 417 -1.85 3.59 26.35
C ASN A 417 -2.65 4.79 26.91
N LYS A 418 -2.63 5.94 26.24
CA LYS A 418 -3.46 7.11 26.59
C LYS A 418 -4.95 6.91 26.34
N LEU A 419 -5.35 5.95 25.50
CA LEU A 419 -6.76 5.72 25.19
C LEU A 419 -7.49 5.01 26.32
N ASN A 420 -8.70 5.49 26.61
CA ASN A 420 -9.62 4.75 27.47
C ASN A 420 -10.17 3.50 26.73
N GLN A 421 -10.83 2.61 27.47
CA GLN A 421 -11.33 1.35 26.92
C GLN A 421 -12.34 1.54 25.76
N VAL A 422 -13.20 2.55 25.84
CA VAL A 422 -14.19 2.85 24.79
C VAL A 422 -13.50 3.25 23.49
N ASP A 423 -12.47 4.08 23.56
CA ASP A 423 -11.67 4.48 22.40
C ASP A 423 -10.87 3.30 21.81
N LYS A 424 -10.34 2.41 22.66
CA LYS A 424 -9.64 1.19 22.21
C LYS A 424 -10.55 0.23 21.45
N GLU A 425 -11.82 0.13 21.85
CA GLU A 425 -12.82 -0.70 21.18
C GLU A 425 -13.32 -0.08 19.87
N LEU A 426 -13.57 1.24 19.86
CA LEU A 426 -14.04 1.95 18.67
C LEU A 426 -12.94 2.15 17.62
N PHE A 427 -11.70 2.35 18.05
CA PHE A 427 -10.55 2.61 17.18
C PHE A 427 -9.40 1.64 17.53
N PRO A 428 -9.57 0.33 17.26
CA PRO A 428 -8.54 -0.66 17.58
C PRO A 428 -7.36 -0.56 16.62
N PHE A 429 -6.17 -0.27 17.14
CA PHE A 429 -4.94 -0.27 16.35
C PHE A 429 -3.75 -0.96 17.02
N ASP A 430 -3.97 -1.70 18.11
CA ASP A 430 -2.94 -2.53 18.71
C ASP A 430 -2.64 -3.77 17.87
N ILE A 431 -1.52 -3.73 17.14
CA ILE A 431 -1.11 -4.76 16.19
C ILE A 431 -0.87 -6.13 16.83
N SER A 432 -0.60 -6.19 18.15
CA SER A 432 -0.47 -7.44 18.90
C SER A 432 -1.74 -8.32 18.86
N GLN A 433 -2.89 -7.70 18.57
CA GLN A 433 -4.18 -8.39 18.48
C GLN A 433 -4.41 -9.08 17.12
N VAL A 434 -3.52 -8.90 16.15
CA VAL A 434 -3.64 -9.54 14.83
C VAL A 434 -3.21 -11.00 14.92
N ASN A 435 -4.12 -11.92 14.69
CA ASN A 435 -3.75 -13.32 14.51
C ASN A 435 -3.35 -13.55 13.04
N TRP A 436 -2.04 -13.56 12.73
CA TRP A 436 -1.53 -13.71 11.36
C TRP A 436 -1.97 -15.02 10.69
N LEU A 437 -2.06 -16.12 11.44
CA LEU A 437 -2.51 -17.41 10.91
C LEU A 437 -3.96 -17.34 10.43
N ILE A 438 -4.87 -16.80 11.26
CA ILE A 438 -6.29 -16.62 10.91
C ILE A 438 -6.45 -15.58 9.80
N TYR A 439 -5.65 -14.51 9.86
CA TYR A 439 -5.64 -13.47 8.85
C TYR A 439 -5.32 -14.06 7.47
N PHE A 440 -4.19 -14.74 7.33
CA PHE A 440 -3.78 -15.29 6.04
C PHE A 440 -4.59 -16.49 5.58
N ARG A 441 -5.20 -17.24 6.51
CA ARG A 441 -6.18 -18.29 6.19
C ARG A 441 -7.33 -17.76 5.32
N ASN A 442 -7.80 -16.54 5.58
CA ASN A 442 -8.92 -15.95 4.86
C ASN A 442 -8.49 -14.83 3.90
N TYR A 443 -7.23 -14.39 3.94
CA TYR A 443 -6.71 -13.38 3.03
C TYR A 443 -6.90 -13.76 1.55
N GLN A 444 -6.66 -15.03 1.18
CA GLN A 444 -6.90 -15.51 -0.19
C GLN A 444 -8.38 -15.46 -0.59
N LYS A 445 -9.30 -15.69 0.35
CA LYS A 445 -10.75 -15.47 0.13
C LYS A 445 -11.03 -14.00 -0.20
N GLY A 446 -10.40 -13.07 0.54
CA GLY A 446 -10.49 -11.64 0.27
C GLY A 446 -9.96 -11.26 -1.11
N LEU A 447 -8.76 -11.75 -1.49
CA LEU A 447 -8.20 -11.49 -2.83
C LEU A 447 -9.11 -12.03 -3.93
N ARG A 448 -9.65 -13.24 -3.75
CA ARG A 448 -10.60 -13.89 -4.66
C ARG A 448 -11.85 -13.01 -4.89
N LEU A 449 -12.52 -12.60 -3.81
CA LEU A 449 -13.76 -11.83 -3.90
C LEU A 449 -13.52 -10.40 -4.40
N TYR A 450 -12.54 -9.71 -3.83
CA TYR A 450 -12.45 -8.25 -3.96
C TYR A 450 -11.50 -7.78 -5.05
N LEU A 451 -10.41 -8.51 -5.32
CA LEU A 451 -9.46 -8.17 -6.40
C LEU A 451 -9.74 -8.93 -7.68
N HIS A 452 -9.86 -10.25 -7.60
CA HIS A 452 -10.10 -11.10 -8.78
C HIS A 452 -11.55 -11.06 -9.25
N LYS A 453 -12.47 -10.55 -8.42
CA LYS A 453 -13.91 -10.52 -8.69
C LYS A 453 -14.45 -11.91 -9.07
N ASP A 454 -13.93 -12.93 -8.40
CA ASP A 454 -14.29 -14.34 -8.60
C ASP A 454 -15.12 -14.79 -7.40
N PRO A 455 -16.46 -14.88 -7.52
CA PRO A 455 -17.34 -15.04 -6.38
C PRO A 455 -17.28 -16.46 -5.81
N LEU A 456 -17.85 -16.74 -4.63
CA LEU A 456 -17.64 -18.04 -3.97
C LEU A 456 -18.36 -19.19 -4.69
N GLU A 457 -19.40 -18.88 -5.44
CA GLU A 457 -20.23 -19.81 -6.21
C GLU A 457 -19.43 -20.55 -7.29
N THR A 458 -18.33 -19.96 -7.78
CA THR A 458 -17.44 -20.58 -8.77
C THR A 458 -16.35 -21.45 -8.14
N LEU A 459 -16.29 -21.59 -6.80
CA LEU A 459 -15.29 -22.42 -6.12
C LEU A 459 -15.31 -23.90 -6.56
N PRO A 460 -16.47 -24.57 -6.72
CA PRO A 460 -16.51 -25.96 -7.18
C PRO A 460 -15.84 -26.13 -8.56
N GLU A 461 -16.15 -25.24 -9.50
CA GLU A 461 -15.52 -25.22 -10.83
C GLU A 461 -14.01 -24.98 -10.74
N ALA A 462 -13.58 -24.04 -9.91
CA ALA A 462 -12.17 -23.74 -9.70
C ALA A 462 -11.39 -24.93 -9.12
N LYS A 463 -12.00 -25.70 -8.20
CA LYS A 463 -11.39 -26.91 -7.63
C LYS A 463 -11.19 -28.00 -8.68
N ILE A 464 -12.20 -28.28 -9.50
CA ILE A 464 -12.09 -29.25 -10.61
C ILE A 464 -10.98 -28.84 -11.59
N ARG A 465 -10.90 -27.54 -11.92
CA ARG A 465 -9.80 -27.02 -12.76
C ARG A 465 -8.45 -27.25 -12.11
N MET A 466 -8.33 -27.07 -10.79
CA MET A 466 -7.10 -27.25 -10.06
C MET A 466 -6.64 -28.71 -10.02
N GLU A 467 -7.55 -29.65 -9.80
CA GLU A 467 -7.27 -31.10 -9.86
C GLU A 467 -6.74 -31.50 -11.24
N ARG A 468 -7.33 -30.97 -12.32
CA ARG A 468 -6.84 -31.20 -13.69
C ARG A 468 -5.42 -30.66 -13.89
N PHE A 469 -5.13 -29.47 -13.39
CA PHE A 469 -3.79 -28.91 -13.46
C PHE A 469 -2.78 -29.71 -12.64
N GLU A 470 -3.17 -30.24 -11.48
CA GLU A 470 -2.33 -31.09 -10.66
C GLU A 470 -1.96 -32.39 -11.40
N ILE A 471 -2.95 -33.03 -12.04
CA ILE A 471 -2.72 -34.22 -12.88
C ILE A 471 -1.76 -33.88 -14.01
N LEU A 472 -2.01 -32.77 -14.72
CA LEU A 472 -1.15 -32.32 -15.82
C LEU A 472 0.29 -32.04 -15.35
N GLN A 473 0.46 -31.39 -14.20
CA GLN A 473 1.77 -31.12 -13.61
C GLN A 473 2.48 -32.42 -13.24
N LYS A 474 1.79 -33.39 -12.62
CA LYS A 474 2.34 -34.71 -12.30
C LYS A 474 2.77 -35.45 -13.56
N VAL A 475 1.93 -35.50 -14.60
CA VAL A 475 2.27 -36.11 -15.90
C VAL A 475 3.51 -35.45 -16.51
N MET A 476 3.58 -34.13 -16.50
CA MET A 476 4.74 -33.38 -17.00
C MET A 476 6.01 -33.74 -16.22
N ILE A 477 5.96 -33.75 -14.88
CA ILE A 477 7.11 -34.10 -14.02
C ILE A 477 7.56 -35.54 -14.27
N TYR A 478 6.64 -36.50 -14.29
CA TYR A 478 6.98 -37.91 -14.54
C TYR A 478 7.52 -38.13 -15.96
N THR A 479 7.03 -37.38 -16.95
CA THR A 479 7.58 -37.42 -18.31
C THR A 479 9.02 -36.92 -18.34
N VAL A 480 9.33 -35.83 -17.65
CA VAL A 480 10.71 -35.31 -17.53
C VAL A 480 11.61 -36.33 -16.83
N TYR A 481 11.16 -36.96 -15.74
CA TYR A 481 11.93 -38.02 -15.08
C TYR A 481 12.15 -39.22 -15.98
N LEU A 482 11.13 -39.67 -16.71
CA LEU A 482 11.26 -40.78 -17.66
C LEU A 482 12.29 -40.47 -18.75
N ILE A 483 12.22 -39.27 -19.36
CA ILE A 483 13.20 -38.82 -20.36
C ILE A 483 14.60 -38.82 -19.76
N GLY A 484 14.78 -38.28 -18.55
CA GLY A 484 16.07 -38.25 -17.86
C GLY A 484 16.64 -39.65 -17.59
N ILE A 485 15.80 -40.58 -17.13
CA ILE A 485 16.19 -41.99 -16.91
C ILE A 485 16.61 -42.65 -18.23
N ILE A 486 15.84 -42.45 -19.30
CA ILE A 486 16.16 -42.99 -20.64
C ILE A 486 17.49 -42.41 -21.14
N SER A 487 17.70 -41.09 -21.02
CA SER A 487 18.95 -40.44 -21.43
C SER A 487 20.15 -41.01 -20.66
N ILE A 488 20.06 -41.16 -19.34
CA ILE A 488 21.12 -41.76 -18.53
C ILE A 488 21.38 -43.20 -18.98
N PHE A 489 20.33 -44.02 -19.16
CA PHE A 489 20.46 -45.39 -19.62
C PHE A 489 21.15 -45.50 -20.99
N VAL A 490 20.78 -44.66 -21.95
CA VAL A 490 21.40 -44.62 -23.28
C VAL A 490 22.87 -44.18 -23.20
N THR A 491 23.18 -43.15 -22.41
CA THR A 491 24.57 -42.70 -22.22
C THR A 491 25.42 -43.77 -21.57
N LEU A 492 24.94 -44.42 -20.50
CA LEU A 492 25.67 -45.51 -19.85
C LEU A 492 25.83 -46.71 -20.77
N SER A 493 24.78 -47.09 -21.50
CA SER A 493 24.86 -48.19 -22.48
C SER A 493 25.92 -47.91 -23.54
N ASN A 494 26.02 -46.67 -24.04
CA ASN A 494 27.06 -46.30 -25.01
C ASN A 494 28.48 -46.26 -24.41
N ILE A 495 28.62 -46.05 -23.10
CA ILE A 495 29.92 -46.09 -22.40
C ILE A 495 30.38 -47.53 -22.13
N PHE A 496 29.45 -48.45 -21.83
CA PHE A 496 29.76 -49.84 -21.48
C PHE A 496 29.68 -50.83 -22.65
N VAL A 497 29.24 -50.38 -23.83
CA VAL A 497 29.23 -51.16 -25.08
C VAL A 497 30.54 -50.96 -25.90
N TYR A 498 31.42 -50.07 -25.45
CA TYR A 498 32.84 -50.00 -25.84
C TYR A 498 33.71 -50.40 -24.65
#